data_AF-A0A2E1WR49-F1
#
_entry.id   AF-A0A2E1WR49-F1
#
_cell.length_a   1.000
_cell.length_b   1.000
_cell.length_c   1.000
_cell.angle_alpha   90.00
_cell.angle_beta   90.00
_cell.angle_gamma   90.00
#
_symmetry.space_group_name_H-M   'P 1'
#
loop_
_entity.id
_entity.type
_entity.pdbx_description
1 polymer ?
#
loop_
_entity_poly.entity_id
_entity_poly.type
_entity_poly.pdbx_seq_one_letter_code
_entity_poly.pdbx_strand_id
1 'polypeptide(L)'
;MDAIKITETLQDVILRAYGDRVGTFKLQSVDEATSKARQKARSQLTKDQRLVIDRALVSFRDWLIKRDPEAAERVAKGVPAPQDIETAVRAAEDYAVANMAPDVTTEEKALLTCRLENGRVETIEERNATKRRPLKLSNRHVRTMVGGILVIFLGSGLAGIATEAATIVTVVGAAIFVFGFRRWRSGDVTSNIPQVSVFRGGKISDEGKEQF
;
A
#
# COMPACT_ATOMS: atom_id res chain seq x y z
N MET A 1 -23.03 22.68 14.32
CA MET A 1 -22.57 21.80 13.23
C MET A 1 -23.02 20.39 13.59
N ASP A 2 -23.72 19.70 12.69
CA ASP A 2 -24.26 18.35 12.92
C ASP A 2 -23.36 17.29 12.28
N ALA A 3 -23.38 16.05 12.78
CA ALA A 3 -22.54 14.96 12.33
C ALA A 3 -22.70 14.69 10.83
N ILE A 4 -23.92 14.75 10.30
CA ILE A 4 -24.21 14.56 8.88
C ILE A 4 -23.46 15.59 8.02
N LYS A 5 -23.51 16.87 8.42
CA LYS A 5 -22.81 17.95 7.70
C LYS A 5 -21.30 17.79 7.74
N ILE A 6 -20.75 17.32 8.85
CA ILE A 6 -19.31 17.00 8.95
C ILE A 6 -18.97 15.88 7.97
N THR A 7 -19.74 14.80 7.96
CA THR A 7 -19.53 13.67 7.04
C THR A 7 -19.61 14.12 5.58
N GLU A 8 -20.63 14.89 5.18
CA GLU A 8 -20.77 15.43 3.82
C GLU A 8 -19.58 16.31 3.44
N THR A 9 -19.12 17.17 4.36
CA THR A 9 -17.94 18.02 4.13
C THR A 9 -16.68 17.18 3.89
N LEU A 10 -16.47 16.13 4.71
CA LEU A 10 -15.33 15.24 4.55
C LEU A 10 -15.39 14.43 3.25
N GLN A 11 -16.58 13.96 2.86
CA GLN A 11 -16.78 13.28 1.57
C GLN A 11 -16.44 14.21 0.40
N ASP A 12 -16.93 15.45 0.43
CA ASP A 12 -16.65 16.46 -0.59
C ASP A 12 -15.15 16.80 -0.65
N VAL A 13 -14.45 16.87 0.48
CA VAL A 13 -12.98 17.04 0.50
C VAL A 13 -12.27 15.87 -0.20
N ILE A 14 -12.65 14.62 0.09
CA ILE A 14 -12.08 13.44 -0.59
C ILE A 14 -12.34 13.49 -2.10
N LEU A 15 -13.58 13.82 -2.50
CA LEU A 15 -13.95 13.90 -3.92
C LEU A 15 -13.22 15.03 -4.64
N ARG A 16 -13.01 16.18 -4.00
CA ARG A 16 -12.25 17.30 -4.59
C ARG A 16 -10.76 16.98 -4.70
N ALA A 17 -10.18 16.37 -3.67
CA ALA A 17 -8.75 16.07 -3.62
C ALA A 17 -8.35 14.90 -4.53
N TYR A 18 -9.18 13.86 -4.58
CA TYR A 18 -8.82 12.58 -5.20
C TYR A 18 -9.74 12.15 -6.34
N GLY A 19 -10.87 12.85 -6.56
CA GLY A 19 -11.85 12.51 -7.59
C GLY A 19 -12.42 11.10 -7.41
N ASP A 20 -12.52 10.39 -8.53
CA ASP A 20 -13.00 9.00 -8.57
C ASP A 20 -11.95 7.94 -8.26
N ARG A 21 -10.76 8.35 -7.82
CA ARG A 21 -9.71 7.41 -7.43
C ARG A 21 -10.08 6.70 -6.15
N VAL A 22 -9.89 5.39 -6.16
CA VAL A 22 -10.13 4.50 -5.02
C VAL A 22 -8.96 3.55 -4.86
N GLY A 23 -8.55 3.33 -3.62
CA GLY A 23 -7.45 2.43 -3.28
C GLY A 23 -6.73 2.88 -2.02
N THR A 24 -5.43 2.63 -1.96
CA THR A 24 -4.64 2.83 -0.75
C THR A 24 -4.29 4.29 -0.52
N PHE A 25 -4.67 4.83 0.63
CA PHE A 25 -4.28 6.18 1.04
C PHE A 25 -2.79 6.26 1.42
N LYS A 26 -2.08 7.21 0.80
CA LYS A 26 -0.70 7.59 1.10
C LYS A 26 -0.72 9.00 1.69
N LEU A 27 -0.94 9.07 3.00
CA LEU A 27 -0.98 10.33 3.72
C LEU A 27 0.35 10.59 4.44
N GLN A 28 0.67 11.86 4.63
CA GLN A 28 1.87 12.25 5.36
C GLN A 28 1.78 11.82 6.84
N SER A 29 2.93 11.42 7.39
CA SER A 29 3.08 11.15 8.81
C SER A 29 2.84 12.43 9.63
N VAL A 30 2.45 12.25 10.89
CA VAL A 30 2.27 13.37 11.84
C VAL A 30 3.65 13.78 12.35
N ASP A 31 4.00 15.05 12.16
CA ASP A 31 5.18 15.67 12.76
C ASP A 31 4.85 16.36 14.10
N GLU A 32 5.86 16.91 14.77
CA GLU A 32 5.68 17.54 16.07
C GLU A 32 4.76 18.78 16.00
N ALA A 33 4.89 19.58 14.95
CA ALA A 33 4.07 20.78 14.74
C ALA A 33 2.59 20.42 14.58
N THR A 34 2.28 19.43 13.73
CA THR A 34 0.92 18.91 13.54
C THR A 34 0.39 18.32 14.85
N SER A 35 1.21 17.59 15.61
CA SER A 35 0.80 17.02 16.89
C SER A 35 0.42 18.11 17.91
N LYS A 36 1.22 19.18 18.02
CA LYS A 36 0.91 20.32 18.90
C LYS A 36 -0.36 21.04 18.47
N ALA A 37 -0.50 21.35 17.17
CA ALA A 37 -1.70 21.97 16.63
C ALA A 37 -2.96 21.14 16.91
N ARG A 38 -2.89 19.81 16.70
CA ARG A 38 -3.97 18.87 17.02
C ARG A 38 -4.35 18.93 18.49
N GLN A 39 -3.38 18.85 19.39
CA GLN A 39 -3.64 18.84 20.84
C GLN A 39 -4.30 20.15 21.28
N LYS A 40 -3.80 21.30 20.80
CA LYS A 40 -4.38 22.61 21.05
C LYS A 40 -5.82 22.71 20.51
N ALA A 41 -6.06 22.31 19.27
CA ALA A 41 -7.40 22.39 18.68
C ALA A 41 -8.39 21.46 19.41
N ARG A 42 -7.98 20.24 19.75
CA ARG A 42 -8.83 19.30 20.51
C ARG A 42 -9.16 19.83 21.91
N SER A 43 -8.21 20.46 22.61
CA SER A 43 -8.43 20.94 23.98
C SER A 43 -9.53 22.02 24.07
N GLN A 44 -9.76 22.75 22.98
CA GLN A 44 -10.81 23.77 22.88
C GLN A 44 -12.22 23.18 22.66
N LEU A 45 -12.33 21.94 22.17
CA LEU A 45 -13.61 21.32 21.88
C LEU A 45 -14.28 20.76 23.15
N THR A 46 -15.57 21.01 23.29
CA THR A 46 -16.39 20.40 24.34
C THR A 46 -16.56 18.90 24.11
N LYS A 47 -16.99 18.17 25.15
CA LYS A 47 -17.27 16.72 25.03
C LYS A 47 -18.31 16.43 23.96
N ASP A 48 -19.37 17.25 23.90
CA ASP A 48 -20.45 17.08 22.92
C ASP A 48 -19.95 17.31 21.49
N GLN A 49 -19.13 18.34 21.27
CA GLN A 49 -18.51 18.59 19.97
C GLN A 49 -17.62 17.42 19.52
N ARG A 50 -16.81 16.87 20.43
CA ARG A 50 -15.97 15.68 20.14
C ARG A 50 -16.84 14.47 19.79
N LEU A 51 -17.93 14.24 20.53
CA LEU A 51 -18.87 13.15 20.26
C LEU A 51 -19.56 13.28 18.89
N VAL A 52 -19.89 14.51 18.48
CA VAL A 52 -20.44 14.80 17.15
C VAL A 52 -19.42 14.47 16.05
N ILE A 53 -18.14 14.82 16.24
CA ILE A 53 -17.05 14.43 15.33
C ILE A 53 -16.92 12.90 15.28
N ASP A 54 -16.86 12.23 16.43
CA ASP A 54 -16.71 10.77 16.49
C ASP A 54 -17.84 10.05 15.72
N ARG A 55 -19.09 10.50 15.86
CA ARG A 55 -20.23 9.98 15.09
C ARG A 55 -20.11 10.22 13.59
N ALA A 56 -19.64 11.41 13.19
CA ALA A 56 -19.42 11.74 11.79
C ALA A 56 -18.33 10.87 11.15
N LEU A 57 -17.26 10.58 11.91
CA LEU A 57 -16.13 9.77 11.46
C LEU A 57 -16.52 8.30 11.22
N VAL A 58 -17.45 7.74 12.00
CA VAL A 58 -17.99 6.39 11.73
C VAL A 58 -18.66 6.35 10.36
N SER A 59 -19.56 7.29 10.09
CA SER A 59 -20.27 7.37 8.81
C SER A 59 -19.32 7.62 7.63
N PHE A 60 -18.30 8.45 7.85
CA PHE A 60 -17.26 8.73 6.86
C PHE A 60 -16.41 7.48 6.57
N ARG A 61 -16.00 6.73 7.60
CA ARG A 61 -15.26 5.47 7.43
C ARG A 61 -16.07 4.45 6.64
N ASP A 62 -17.35 4.27 6.98
CA ASP A 62 -18.20 3.31 6.30
C ASP A 62 -18.44 3.70 4.83
N TRP A 63 -18.47 4.99 4.53
CA TRP A 63 -18.48 5.49 3.15
C TRP A 63 -17.17 5.17 2.40
N LEU A 64 -16.00 5.37 3.01
CA LEU A 64 -14.71 5.00 2.43
C LEU A 64 -14.64 3.50 2.13
N ILE A 65 -15.08 2.65 3.07
CA ILE A 65 -15.11 1.20 2.91
C ILE A 65 -16.02 0.81 1.74
N LYS A 66 -17.22 1.38 1.64
CA LYS A 66 -18.15 1.07 0.54
C LYS A 66 -17.61 1.49 -0.83
N ARG A 67 -16.80 2.55 -0.87
CA ARG A 67 -16.21 3.06 -2.11
C ARG A 67 -15.12 2.13 -2.64
N ASP A 68 -14.35 1.47 -1.76
CA ASP A 68 -13.29 0.52 -2.11
C ASP A 68 -13.80 -0.94 -2.13
N PRO A 69 -13.91 -1.58 -3.32
CA PRO A 69 -14.37 -2.97 -3.43
C PRO A 69 -13.53 -3.97 -2.61
N GLU A 70 -12.21 -3.78 -2.51
CA GLU A 70 -11.35 -4.67 -1.74
C GLU A 70 -11.58 -4.52 -0.24
N ALA A 71 -11.73 -3.27 0.23
CA ALA A 71 -12.05 -2.99 1.62
C ALA A 71 -13.44 -3.51 2.00
N ALA A 72 -14.44 -3.28 1.14
CA ALA A 72 -15.80 -3.77 1.32
C ALA A 72 -15.83 -5.30 1.42
N GLU A 73 -15.16 -6.01 0.51
CA GLU A 73 -15.09 -7.48 0.53
C GLU A 73 -14.38 -7.98 1.80
N ARG A 74 -13.30 -7.32 2.21
CA ARG A 74 -12.55 -7.67 3.43
C ARG A 74 -13.43 -7.55 4.69
N VAL A 75 -14.16 -6.45 4.81
CA VAL A 75 -15.08 -6.22 5.94
C VAL A 75 -16.27 -7.18 5.89
N ALA A 76 -16.80 -7.49 4.71
CA ALA A 76 -17.86 -8.49 4.54
C ALA A 76 -17.42 -9.90 4.99
N LYS A 77 -16.13 -10.22 4.89
CA LYS A 77 -15.53 -11.47 5.40
C LYS A 77 -15.25 -11.44 6.91
N GLY A 78 -15.67 -10.39 7.63
CA GLY A 78 -15.43 -10.22 9.07
C GLY A 78 -13.99 -9.82 9.40
N VAL A 79 -13.18 -9.45 8.40
CA VAL A 79 -11.81 -8.99 8.61
C VAL A 79 -11.80 -7.47 8.78
N PRO A 80 -11.04 -6.91 9.74
CA PRO A 80 -10.97 -5.46 9.93
C PRO A 80 -10.57 -4.72 8.65
N ALA A 81 -11.07 -3.48 8.52
CA ALA A 81 -10.76 -2.60 7.40
C ALA A 81 -9.24 -2.39 7.24
N PRO A 82 -8.76 -2.08 6.02
CA PRO A 82 -7.37 -1.73 5.78
C PRO A 82 -6.88 -0.57 6.66
N GLN A 83 -5.63 -0.66 7.16
CA GLN A 83 -5.05 0.33 8.08
C GLN A 83 -4.94 1.75 7.46
N ASP A 84 -4.85 1.84 6.13
CA ASP A 84 -4.80 3.11 5.42
C ASP A 84 -6.14 3.86 5.46
N ILE A 85 -7.29 3.15 5.49
CA ILE A 85 -8.60 3.76 5.74
C ILE A 85 -8.64 4.37 7.15
N GLU A 86 -8.16 3.65 8.16
CA GLU A 86 -8.07 4.19 9.53
C GLU A 86 -7.14 5.41 9.60
N THR A 87 -6.05 5.40 8.81
CA THR A 87 -5.15 6.55 8.70
C THR A 87 -5.85 7.75 8.06
N ALA A 88 -6.68 7.54 7.04
CA ALA A 88 -7.51 8.57 6.43
C ALA A 88 -8.57 9.11 7.39
N VAL A 89 -9.21 8.25 8.20
CA VAL A 89 -10.15 8.66 9.25
C VAL A 89 -9.46 9.54 10.29
N ARG A 90 -8.21 9.24 10.68
CA ARG A 90 -7.44 10.10 11.59
C ARG A 90 -7.08 11.45 10.97
N ALA A 91 -6.77 11.50 9.67
CA ALA A 91 -6.58 12.78 8.98
C ALA A 91 -7.90 13.57 8.85
N ALA A 92 -9.03 12.88 8.69
CA ALA A 92 -10.36 13.49 8.70
C ALA A 92 -10.76 14.02 10.07
N GLU A 93 -10.35 13.35 11.16
CA GLU A 93 -10.48 13.86 12.52
C GLU A 93 -9.73 15.19 12.68
N ASP A 94 -8.47 15.26 12.21
CA ASP A 94 -7.67 16.50 12.23
C ASP A 94 -8.38 17.63 11.47
N TYR A 95 -8.89 17.31 10.27
CA TYR A 95 -9.64 18.25 9.44
C TYR A 95 -10.90 18.79 10.14
N ALA A 96 -11.70 17.90 10.73
CA ALA A 96 -12.93 18.27 11.43
C ALA A 96 -12.64 19.11 12.67
N VAL A 97 -11.64 18.70 13.46
CA VAL A 97 -11.20 19.43 14.65
C VAL A 97 -10.72 20.84 14.29
N ALA A 98 -9.91 20.99 13.23
CA ALA A 98 -9.40 22.28 12.79
C ALA A 98 -10.50 23.26 12.33
N ASN A 99 -11.63 22.75 11.84
CA ASN A 99 -12.76 23.56 11.40
C ASN A 99 -13.75 23.90 12.54
N MET A 100 -13.72 23.15 13.64
CA MET A 100 -14.60 23.38 14.79
C MET A 100 -13.93 24.16 15.92
N ALA A 101 -12.61 24.09 16.04
CA ALA A 101 -11.87 24.79 17.08
C ALA A 101 -11.83 26.30 16.79
N PRO A 102 -12.25 27.16 17.75
CA PRO A 102 -12.41 28.59 17.51
C PRO A 102 -11.09 29.37 17.43
N ASP A 103 -10.03 28.92 18.13
CA ASP A 103 -8.76 29.62 18.28
C ASP A 103 -7.60 28.79 17.72
N VAL A 104 -7.65 28.58 16.40
CA VAL A 104 -6.60 27.92 15.61
C VAL A 104 -6.11 28.91 14.58
N THR A 105 -4.79 29.11 14.50
CA THR A 105 -4.22 30.04 13.51
C THR A 105 -4.43 29.50 12.09
N THR A 106 -4.32 30.37 11.09
CA THR A 106 -4.40 29.96 9.68
C THR A 106 -3.34 28.91 9.33
N GLU A 107 -2.14 29.04 9.88
CA GLU A 107 -1.04 28.09 9.70
C GLU A 107 -1.34 26.74 10.36
N GLU A 108 -1.79 26.73 11.61
CA GLU A 108 -2.18 25.51 12.33
C GLU A 108 -3.33 24.79 11.62
N LYS A 109 -4.31 25.56 11.13
CA LYS A 109 -5.44 25.03 10.36
C LYS A 109 -4.95 24.39 9.06
N ALA A 110 -4.06 25.05 8.34
CA ALA A 110 -3.48 24.52 7.11
C ALA A 110 -2.69 23.22 7.37
N LEU A 111 -1.92 23.12 8.45
CA LEU A 111 -1.22 21.87 8.81
C LEU A 111 -2.19 20.70 9.03
N LEU A 112 -3.30 20.94 9.71
CA LEU A 112 -4.29 19.92 10.03
C LEU A 112 -5.14 19.51 8.81
N THR A 113 -5.51 20.45 7.93
CA THR A 113 -6.32 20.13 6.74
C THR A 113 -5.49 19.52 5.61
N CYS A 114 -4.25 20.00 5.43
CA CYS A 114 -3.34 19.57 4.36
C CYS A 114 -3.13 18.06 4.33
N ARG A 115 -3.13 17.38 5.48
CA ARG A 115 -2.93 15.92 5.55
C ARG A 115 -4.02 15.15 4.81
N LEU A 116 -5.26 15.60 4.85
CA LEU A 116 -6.37 14.97 4.14
C LEU A 116 -6.46 15.44 2.68
N GLU A 117 -6.10 16.70 2.40
CA GLU A 117 -6.25 17.32 1.08
C GLU A 117 -5.09 16.97 0.12
N ASN A 118 -3.86 16.89 0.60
CA ASN A 118 -2.65 16.79 -0.22
C ASN A 118 -1.99 15.40 -0.20
N GLY A 119 -2.74 14.37 0.22
CA GLY A 119 -2.28 12.99 0.15
C GLY A 119 -2.24 12.46 -1.28
N ARG A 120 -2.13 11.14 -1.42
CA ARG A 120 -2.33 10.45 -2.69
C ARG A 120 -3.14 9.18 -2.47
N VAL A 121 -4.02 8.84 -3.41
CA VAL A 121 -4.68 7.54 -3.49
C VAL A 121 -4.00 6.70 -4.57
N GLU A 122 -3.33 5.63 -4.16
CA GLU A 122 -2.73 4.63 -5.05
C GLU A 122 -3.80 3.60 -5.42
N THR A 123 -4.16 3.51 -6.69
CA THR A 123 -5.20 2.57 -7.15
C THR A 123 -4.68 1.13 -7.13
N ILE A 124 -5.61 0.17 -7.17
CA ILE A 124 -5.28 -1.26 -7.24
C ILE A 124 -4.36 -1.56 -8.44
N GLU A 125 -4.63 -0.94 -9.58
CA GLU A 125 -3.84 -1.08 -10.81
C GLU A 125 -2.41 -0.55 -10.66
N GLU A 126 -2.24 0.66 -10.09
CA GLU A 126 -0.92 1.25 -9.84
C GLU A 126 -0.08 0.39 -8.89
N ARG A 127 -0.72 -0.12 -7.84
CA ARG A 127 -0.10 -1.02 -6.87
C ARG A 127 0.28 -2.36 -7.52
N ASN A 128 -0.58 -2.92 -8.36
CA ASN A 128 -0.33 -4.19 -9.04
C ASN A 128 0.75 -4.05 -10.12
N ALA A 129 0.81 -2.93 -10.85
CA ALA A 129 1.89 -2.64 -11.79
C ALA A 129 3.26 -2.58 -11.09
N THR A 130 3.29 -2.12 -9.83
CA THR A 130 4.51 -2.03 -9.03
C THR A 130 4.85 -3.35 -8.31
N LYS A 131 3.89 -4.28 -8.20
CA LYS A 131 4.05 -5.56 -7.50
C LYS A 131 4.92 -6.50 -8.33
N ARG A 132 6.22 -6.52 -8.02
CA ARG A 132 7.16 -7.48 -8.60
C ARG A 132 6.65 -8.90 -8.33
N ARG A 133 6.65 -9.75 -9.37
CA ARG A 133 6.23 -11.15 -9.25
C ARG A 133 7.04 -11.82 -8.13
N PRO A 134 6.43 -12.61 -7.22
CA PRO A 134 7.16 -13.19 -6.11
C PRO A 134 8.32 -14.09 -6.58
N LEU A 135 9.44 -14.10 -5.86
CA LEU A 135 10.58 -14.99 -6.09
C LEU A 135 10.22 -16.43 -5.69
N LYS A 136 9.37 -17.08 -6.49
CA LYS A 136 8.99 -18.49 -6.29
C LYS A 136 9.93 -19.41 -7.07
N LEU A 137 10.41 -20.48 -6.44
CA LEU A 137 11.22 -21.51 -7.10
C LEU A 137 10.47 -22.26 -8.23
N SER A 138 9.14 -22.16 -8.30
CA SER A 138 8.39 -22.67 -9.46
C SER A 138 8.73 -21.93 -10.76
N ASN A 139 9.19 -20.68 -10.67
CA ASN A 139 9.61 -19.90 -11.83
C ASN A 139 10.99 -20.37 -12.31
N ARG A 140 11.07 -20.73 -13.61
CA ARG A 140 12.32 -21.17 -14.26
C ARG A 140 13.45 -20.14 -14.12
N HIS A 141 13.14 -18.85 -14.24
CA HIS A 141 14.13 -17.77 -14.16
C HIS A 141 14.64 -17.54 -12.73
N VAL A 142 13.79 -17.76 -11.71
CA VAL A 142 14.21 -17.76 -10.29
C VAL A 142 15.13 -18.95 -10.01
N ARG A 143 14.85 -20.13 -10.58
CA ARG A 143 15.78 -21.28 -10.51
C ARG A 143 17.10 -21.01 -11.21
N THR A 144 17.08 -20.30 -12.34
CA THR A 144 18.31 -19.86 -13.01
C THR A 144 19.12 -18.92 -12.12
N MET A 145 18.49 -17.99 -11.40
CA MET A 145 19.17 -17.16 -10.41
C MET A 145 19.82 -18.01 -9.30
N VAL A 146 19.08 -18.96 -8.73
CA VAL A 146 19.63 -19.87 -7.70
C VAL A 146 20.78 -20.71 -8.24
N GLY A 147 20.71 -21.17 -9.48
CA GLY A 147 21.80 -21.88 -10.15
C GLY A 147 23.07 -21.02 -10.28
N GLY A 148 22.93 -19.75 -10.65
CA GLY A 148 24.05 -18.80 -10.68
C GLY A 148 24.69 -18.61 -9.31
N ILE A 149 23.88 -18.51 -8.26
CA ILE A 149 24.36 -18.44 -6.86
C ILE A 149 25.13 -19.71 -6.47
N LEU A 150 24.60 -20.89 -6.78
CA LEU A 150 25.26 -22.17 -6.50
C LEU A 150 26.62 -22.27 -7.20
N VAL A 151 26.73 -21.83 -8.45
CA VAL A 151 28.01 -21.80 -9.19
C VAL A 151 29.02 -20.87 -8.49
N ILE A 152 28.58 -19.70 -8.02
CA ILE A 152 29.45 -18.79 -7.26
C ILE A 152 29.94 -19.44 -5.96
N PHE A 153 29.04 -20.06 -5.19
CA PHE A 153 29.39 -20.74 -3.93
C PHE A 153 30.37 -21.90 -4.15
N LEU A 154 30.15 -22.72 -5.17
CA LEU A 154 31.06 -23.81 -5.52
C LEU A 154 32.44 -23.28 -5.96
N GLY A 155 32.48 -22.17 -6.70
CA GLY A 155 33.71 -21.48 -7.07
C GLY A 155 34.47 -20.90 -5.87
N SER A 156 33.76 -20.40 -4.86
CA SER A 156 34.39 -19.88 -3.64
C SER A 156 35.06 -20.97 -2.80
N GLY A 157 34.56 -22.22 -2.85
CA GLY A 157 35.22 -23.39 -2.25
C GLY A 157 36.53 -23.78 -2.94
N LEU A 158 36.69 -23.44 -4.23
CA LEU A 158 37.91 -23.69 -5.02
C LEU A 158 38.96 -22.57 -4.90
N ALA A 159 38.60 -21.42 -4.31
CA ALA A 159 39.50 -20.28 -4.12
C ALA A 159 40.70 -20.59 -3.19
N GLY A 160 40.65 -21.71 -2.44
CA GLY A 160 41.78 -22.20 -1.65
C GLY A 160 42.92 -22.83 -2.46
N ILE A 161 42.74 -23.09 -3.78
CA ILE A 161 43.66 -23.92 -4.56
C ILE A 161 44.18 -23.21 -5.83
N ALA A 162 43.42 -22.31 -6.45
CA ALA A 162 43.88 -21.47 -7.57
C ALA A 162 43.00 -20.23 -7.76
N THR A 163 43.59 -19.04 -7.68
CA THR A 163 42.90 -17.73 -7.72
C THR A 163 42.27 -17.41 -9.08
N GLU A 164 42.91 -17.82 -10.18
CA GLU A 164 42.43 -17.53 -11.54
C GLU A 164 41.19 -18.36 -11.92
N ALA A 165 41.19 -19.67 -11.59
CA ALA A 165 40.06 -20.55 -11.86
C ALA A 165 38.81 -20.17 -11.05
N ALA A 166 38.99 -19.78 -9.78
CA ALA A 166 37.91 -19.31 -8.92
C ALA A 166 37.26 -18.04 -9.47
N THR A 167 38.06 -17.12 -10.01
CA THR A 167 37.57 -15.86 -10.59
C THR A 167 36.68 -16.11 -11.81
N ILE A 168 37.08 -17.04 -12.70
CA ILE A 168 36.27 -17.41 -13.88
C ILE A 168 34.92 -18.00 -13.45
N VAL A 169 34.92 -18.92 -12.47
CA VAL A 169 33.70 -19.55 -11.97
C VAL A 169 32.75 -18.53 -11.33
N THR A 170 33.27 -17.57 -10.58
CA THR A 170 32.48 -16.47 -10.01
C THR A 170 31.86 -15.59 -11.10
N VAL A 171 32.62 -15.23 -12.14
CA VAL A 171 32.11 -14.42 -13.27
C VAL A 171 31.00 -15.15 -14.02
N VAL A 172 31.18 -16.45 -14.28
CA VAL A 172 30.17 -17.30 -14.94
C VAL A 172 28.90 -17.40 -14.09
N GLY A 173 29.02 -17.65 -12.79
CA GLY A 173 27.88 -17.72 -11.88
C GLY A 173 27.13 -16.37 -11.77
N ALA A 174 27.85 -15.25 -11.76
CA ALA A 174 27.26 -13.92 -11.79
C ALA A 174 26.51 -13.65 -13.09
N ALA A 175 27.05 -14.06 -14.25
CA ALA A 175 26.38 -13.93 -15.54
C ALA A 175 25.07 -14.73 -15.59
N ILE A 176 25.07 -15.96 -15.07
CA ILE A 176 23.86 -16.82 -14.97
C ILE A 176 22.82 -16.16 -14.06
N PHE A 177 23.25 -15.61 -12.92
CA PHE A 177 22.35 -14.90 -12.01
C PHE A 177 21.72 -13.68 -12.67
N VAL A 178 22.53 -12.83 -13.31
CA VAL A 178 22.06 -11.61 -14.00
C VAL A 178 21.10 -11.95 -15.14
N PHE A 179 21.37 -13.01 -15.88
CA PHE A 179 20.46 -13.48 -16.94
C PHE A 179 19.10 -13.91 -16.37
N GLY A 180 19.10 -14.73 -15.31
CA GLY A 180 17.87 -15.13 -14.61
C GLY A 180 17.11 -13.94 -14.04
N PHE A 181 17.82 -12.98 -13.45
CA PHE A 181 17.24 -11.77 -12.89
C PHE A 181 16.60 -10.87 -13.95
N ARG A 182 17.28 -10.64 -15.09
CA ARG A 182 16.73 -9.84 -16.20
C ARG A 182 15.47 -10.47 -16.78
N ARG A 183 15.44 -11.79 -16.95
CA ARG A 183 14.26 -12.51 -17.48
C ARG A 183 13.11 -12.60 -16.49
N TRP A 184 13.40 -12.79 -15.21
CA TRP A 184 12.37 -12.68 -14.17
C TRP A 184 11.77 -11.27 -14.12
N ARG A 185 12.60 -10.24 -14.29
CA ARG A 185 12.16 -8.83 -14.34
C ARG A 185 11.38 -8.48 -15.61
N SER A 186 11.60 -9.16 -16.74
CA SER A 186 10.90 -8.89 -18.01
C SER A 186 9.51 -9.51 -18.10
N GLY A 187 9.12 -10.37 -17.15
CA GLY A 187 7.76 -10.95 -17.13
C GLY A 187 7.55 -12.13 -18.09
N ASP A 188 8.56 -12.57 -18.83
CA ASP A 188 8.49 -13.82 -19.60
C ASP A 188 8.36 -15.00 -18.63
N VAL A 189 7.24 -15.72 -18.63
CA VAL A 189 7.08 -16.95 -17.83
C VAL A 189 6.78 -18.12 -18.75
N THR A 190 7.78 -18.97 -18.96
CA THR A 190 7.54 -20.37 -19.32
C THR A 190 7.33 -21.15 -18.03
N SER A 191 6.08 -21.21 -17.56
CA SER A 191 5.65 -22.13 -16.50
C SER A 191 5.67 -23.56 -17.06
N ASN A 192 6.32 -24.50 -16.38
CA ASN A 192 6.28 -25.93 -16.72
C ASN A 192 5.10 -26.67 -16.06
N ILE A 193 4.12 -25.95 -15.50
CA ILE A 193 2.92 -26.57 -14.94
C ILE A 193 1.99 -26.86 -16.12
N PRO A 194 1.71 -28.14 -16.46
CA PRO A 194 0.69 -28.44 -17.45
C PRO A 194 -0.64 -27.86 -16.97
N GLN A 195 -1.31 -27.09 -17.83
CA GLN A 195 -2.62 -26.50 -17.57
C GLN A 195 -3.66 -27.62 -17.37
N VAL A 196 -3.73 -28.18 -16.18
CA VAL A 196 -4.83 -29.08 -15.80
C VAL A 196 -5.61 -28.41 -14.69
N SER A 197 -6.76 -27.89 -15.10
CA SER A 197 -7.95 -27.52 -14.34
C SER A 197 -7.93 -27.82 -12.83
N VAL A 198 -7.95 -26.77 -12.00
CA VAL A 198 -8.55 -26.86 -10.65
C VAL A 198 -9.43 -25.64 -10.42
N PHE A 199 -10.67 -25.73 -10.91
CA PHE A 199 -11.80 -25.01 -10.35
C PHE A 199 -12.16 -25.69 -9.01
N ARG A 200 -11.72 -25.12 -7.88
CA ARG A 200 -12.40 -25.26 -6.58
C ARG A 200 -11.80 -24.27 -5.58
N GLY A 201 -12.59 -23.26 -5.20
CA GLY A 201 -12.37 -22.46 -3.99
C GLY A 201 -11.53 -21.20 -4.15
N GLY A 202 -12.14 -20.11 -4.61
CA GLY A 202 -11.98 -18.78 -4.00
C GLY A 202 -10.58 -18.14 -3.86
N LYS A 203 -9.58 -18.57 -4.62
CA LYS A 203 -8.35 -17.80 -4.87
C LYS A 203 -8.05 -17.87 -6.36
N ILE A 204 -8.15 -16.75 -7.06
CA ILE A 204 -7.57 -16.63 -8.39
C ILE A 204 -6.05 -16.67 -8.18
N SER A 205 -5.45 -17.84 -8.37
CA SER A 205 -4.03 -17.95 -8.65
C SER A 205 -3.79 -17.24 -9.98
N ASP A 206 -2.86 -16.30 -10.00
CA ASP A 206 -2.45 -15.50 -11.17
C ASP A 206 -1.75 -16.34 -12.27
N GLU A 207 -1.95 -17.66 -12.27
CA GLU A 207 -1.28 -18.63 -13.15
C GLU A 207 -2.01 -18.81 -14.50
N GLY A 208 -2.96 -17.94 -14.86
CA GLY A 208 -3.74 -18.10 -16.10
C GLY A 208 -4.22 -16.84 -16.80
N LYS A 209 -3.86 -15.62 -16.36
CA LYS A 209 -4.31 -14.38 -17.03
C LYS A 209 -3.19 -13.68 -17.81
N GLU A 210 -2.61 -14.39 -18.77
CA GLU A 210 -1.97 -13.76 -19.93
C GLU A 210 -2.19 -14.62 -21.17
N GLN A 211 -3.46 -14.82 -21.54
CA GLN A 211 -3.87 -15.08 -22.94
C GLN A 211 -5.27 -14.50 -23.13
N PHE A 212 -5.33 -13.18 -23.39
CA PHE A 212 -6.01 -12.50 -24.49
C PHE A 212 -5.80 -10.98 -24.32
#